data_AF-A0A6L6IKP4-F1
#
_entry.id   AF-A0A6L6IKP4-F1
#
_cell.length_a   1.000
_cell.length_b   1.000
_cell.length_c   1.000
_cell.angle_alpha   90.00
_cell.angle_beta   90.00
_cell.angle_gamma   90.00
#
_symmetry.space_group_name_H-M   'P 1'
#
loop_
_entity.id
_entity.type
_entity.pdbx_description
1 polymer ?
#
loop_
_entity_poly.entity_id
_entity_poly.type
_entity_poly.pdbx_seq_one_letter_code
_entity_poly.pdbx_strand_id
1 'polypeptide(L)'
;MVRNLTWANAQSLSEAHDLLLEQAAISRRKASANPLARYGQKAFSQNDEDGITLEILRRLGLTQGTYAEYGVGNGLENNTLILASLGWKGFWVGGESLAFDVSQARRLRYLRDWITLENLYHLTLQGLQYLQVATPDVVSLDLDGNDYHFVEALLRESVLPSLFIVEYNAKFIPPTRFVMPYNATHQWDGSDYYGASLTAFVELFKEFGYRLVCCNAQTGSNAFFVKEEAAGLFADVPQNIMDIYVEPRFYLYRKYGHPVSPQTVAALVQ
;
A
#
# COMPACT_ATOMS: atom_id res chain seq x y z
N MET A 1 -21.82 -35.48 17.71
CA MET A 1 -22.28 -34.33 18.54
C MET A 1 -21.15 -33.45 19.03
N VAL A 2 -20.04 -33.98 19.57
CA VAL A 2 -18.93 -33.16 20.11
C VAL A 2 -18.21 -32.30 19.05
N ARG A 3 -18.01 -32.81 17.82
CA ARG A 3 -17.41 -32.02 16.72
C ARG A 3 -18.23 -30.78 16.34
N ASN A 4 -19.56 -30.87 16.27
CA ASN A 4 -20.40 -29.73 15.84
C ASN A 4 -20.42 -28.57 16.85
N LEU A 5 -20.26 -28.87 18.14
CA LEU A 5 -20.16 -27.86 19.21
C LEU A 5 -18.82 -27.09 19.14
N THR A 6 -17.71 -27.76 18.80
CA THR A 6 -16.41 -27.09 18.66
C THR A 6 -16.34 -26.18 17.44
N TRP A 7 -16.98 -26.56 16.33
CA TRP A 7 -17.07 -25.74 15.12
C TRP A 7 -17.91 -24.47 15.31
N ALA A 8 -19.09 -24.60 15.94
CA ALA A 8 -19.95 -23.45 16.24
C ALA A 8 -19.27 -22.46 17.21
N ASN A 9 -18.52 -22.97 18.20
CA ASN A 9 -17.75 -22.13 19.12
C ASN A 9 -16.56 -21.44 18.42
N ALA A 10 -15.86 -22.12 17.51
CA ALA A 10 -14.77 -21.51 16.75
C ALA A 10 -15.27 -20.42 15.78
N GLN A 11 -16.41 -20.64 15.13
CA GLN A 11 -17.02 -19.67 14.24
C GLN A 11 -17.50 -18.42 14.99
N SER A 12 -18.21 -18.59 16.12
CA SER A 12 -18.65 -17.46 16.94
C SER A 12 -17.50 -16.64 17.52
N LEU A 13 -16.38 -17.28 17.90
CA LEU A 13 -15.16 -16.58 18.31
C LEU A 13 -14.52 -15.79 17.16
N SER A 14 -14.57 -16.31 15.93
CA SER A 14 -14.07 -15.62 14.74
C SER A 14 -14.93 -14.38 14.41
N GLU A 15 -16.24 -14.52 14.48
CA GLU A 15 -17.18 -13.41 14.24
C GLU A 15 -17.02 -12.33 15.33
N ALA A 16 -16.88 -12.72 16.59
CA ALA A 16 -16.62 -11.79 17.69
C ALA A 16 -15.27 -11.06 17.53
N HIS A 17 -14.22 -11.76 17.09
CA HIS A 17 -12.92 -11.15 16.79
C HIS A 17 -13.05 -10.05 15.75
N ASP A 18 -13.68 -10.35 14.60
CA ASP A 18 -13.80 -9.41 13.49
C ASP A 18 -14.69 -8.20 13.85
N LEU A 19 -15.76 -8.40 14.62
CA LEU A 19 -16.61 -7.31 15.14
C LEU A 19 -15.87 -6.40 16.13
N LEU A 20 -15.08 -6.98 17.04
CA LEU A 20 -14.27 -6.19 17.98
C LEU A 20 -13.19 -5.41 17.26
N LEU A 21 -12.56 -6.03 16.25
CA LEU A 21 -11.56 -5.39 15.41
C LEU A 21 -12.18 -4.21 14.64
N GLU A 22 -13.36 -4.39 14.03
CA GLU A 22 -14.09 -3.31 13.35
C GLU A 22 -14.47 -2.17 14.31
N GLN A 23 -14.97 -2.50 15.50
CA GLN A 23 -15.33 -1.48 16.48
C GLN A 23 -14.10 -0.68 16.94
N ALA A 24 -12.97 -1.35 17.14
CA ALA A 24 -11.71 -0.69 17.46
C ALA A 24 -11.21 0.16 16.28
N ALA A 25 -11.30 -0.34 15.06
CA ALA A 25 -10.99 0.37 13.82
C ALA A 25 -11.76 1.69 13.72
N ILE A 26 -13.09 1.62 13.81
CA ILE A 26 -13.98 2.79 13.77
C ILE A 26 -13.60 3.80 14.86
N SER A 27 -13.35 3.32 16.07
CA SER A 27 -13.01 4.17 17.21
C SER A 27 -11.69 4.91 16.99
N ARG A 28 -10.66 4.21 16.47
CA ARG A 28 -9.35 4.80 16.14
C ARG A 28 -9.46 5.81 15.00
N ARG A 29 -10.15 5.48 13.90
CA ARG A 29 -10.37 6.39 12.77
C ARG A 29 -11.02 7.70 13.23
N LYS A 30 -12.00 7.62 14.14
CA LYS A 30 -12.67 8.79 14.73
C LYS A 30 -11.78 9.60 15.68
N ALA A 31 -10.97 8.90 16.48
CA ALA A 31 -10.09 9.52 17.47
C ALA A 31 -8.78 10.07 16.87
N SER A 32 -8.42 9.67 15.65
CA SER A 32 -7.19 10.12 14.98
C SER A 32 -7.15 11.64 14.84
N ALA A 33 -6.00 12.22 15.18
CA ALA A 33 -5.70 13.63 14.91
C ALA A 33 -5.59 13.90 13.40
N ASN A 34 -5.21 12.88 12.62
CA ASN A 34 -5.12 12.98 11.17
C ASN A 34 -6.49 12.75 10.50
N PRO A 35 -7.06 13.75 9.80
CA PRO A 35 -8.38 13.64 9.20
C PRO A 35 -8.47 12.60 8.08
N LEU A 36 -7.36 12.30 7.38
CA LEU A 36 -7.34 11.29 6.32
C LEU A 36 -7.69 9.88 6.84
N ALA A 37 -7.36 9.58 8.10
CA ALA A 37 -7.70 8.31 8.74
C ALA A 37 -9.22 8.04 8.75
N ARG A 38 -10.06 9.08 8.69
CA ARG A 38 -11.53 8.94 8.66
C ARG A 38 -12.07 8.38 7.36
N TYR A 39 -11.28 8.48 6.30
CA TYR A 39 -11.64 8.00 4.96
C TYR A 39 -11.23 6.55 4.74
N GLY A 40 -10.56 5.91 5.72
CA GLY A 40 -10.14 4.53 5.62
C GLY A 40 -11.28 3.56 5.31
N GLN A 41 -11.14 2.80 4.23
CA GLN A 41 -12.08 1.80 3.74
C GLN A 41 -11.32 0.65 3.07
N LYS A 42 -11.78 -0.59 3.26
CA LYS A 42 -11.27 -1.79 2.59
C LYS A 42 -12.20 -2.22 1.45
N ALA A 43 -11.66 -2.35 0.25
CA ALA A 43 -12.28 -2.94 -0.91
C ALA A 43 -11.38 -4.00 -1.55
N PHE A 44 -10.14 -3.63 -1.89
CA PHE A 44 -9.16 -4.47 -2.57
C PHE A 44 -7.78 -4.47 -1.89
N SER A 45 -7.39 -3.38 -1.24
CA SER A 45 -6.20 -3.33 -0.38
C SER A 45 -6.32 -4.25 0.82
N GLN A 46 -5.20 -4.50 1.53
CA GLN A 46 -5.19 -5.37 2.70
C GLN A 46 -6.02 -4.84 3.86
N ASN A 47 -6.10 -3.52 4.03
CA ASN A 47 -6.83 -2.88 5.11
C ASN A 47 -7.57 -1.64 4.59
N ASP A 48 -7.41 -0.50 5.26
CA ASP A 48 -8.16 0.71 5.03
C ASP A 48 -7.53 1.66 3.99
N GLU A 49 -6.53 1.18 3.24
CA GLU A 49 -5.75 1.97 2.28
C GLU A 49 -6.56 2.47 1.06
N ASP A 50 -7.55 1.71 0.59
CA ASP A 50 -8.32 2.08 -0.61
C ASP A 50 -9.00 3.44 -0.41
N GLY A 51 -9.71 3.60 0.70
CA GLY A 51 -10.43 4.84 1.00
C GLY A 51 -9.50 6.04 1.24
N ILE A 52 -8.33 5.82 1.86
CA ILE A 52 -7.31 6.86 2.06
C ILE A 52 -6.76 7.30 0.70
N THR A 53 -6.41 6.34 -0.16
CA THR A 53 -5.92 6.59 -1.52
C THR A 53 -6.93 7.42 -2.31
N LEU A 54 -8.20 7.03 -2.32
CA LEU A 54 -9.24 7.75 -3.04
C LEU A 54 -9.43 9.18 -2.54
N GLU A 55 -9.38 9.42 -1.23
CA GLU A 55 -9.48 10.78 -0.68
C GLU A 55 -8.26 11.64 -1.04
N ILE A 56 -7.04 11.08 -0.98
CA ILE A 56 -5.82 11.80 -1.37
C ILE A 56 -5.91 12.19 -2.85
N LEU A 57 -6.27 11.26 -3.73
CA LEU A 57 -6.41 11.53 -5.17
C LEU A 57 -7.51 12.56 -5.45
N ARG A 58 -8.64 12.50 -4.72
CA ARG A 58 -9.70 13.51 -4.81
C ARG A 58 -9.19 14.90 -4.44
N ARG A 59 -8.39 15.03 -3.36
CA ARG A 59 -7.77 16.31 -2.96
C ARG A 59 -6.78 16.82 -4.02
N LEU A 60 -6.00 15.92 -4.62
CA LEU A 60 -5.09 16.22 -5.73
C LEU A 60 -5.82 16.54 -7.05
N GLY A 61 -7.14 16.34 -7.13
CA GLY A 61 -7.91 16.55 -8.35
C GLY A 61 -7.74 15.46 -9.41
N LEU A 62 -7.26 14.27 -9.02
CA LEU A 62 -7.00 13.14 -9.91
C LEU A 62 -8.16 12.13 -9.86
N THR A 63 -8.97 12.10 -10.91
CA THR A 63 -10.08 11.14 -11.06
C THR A 63 -9.77 9.99 -12.03
N GLN A 64 -8.76 10.18 -12.86
CA GLN A 64 -8.22 9.22 -13.82
C GLN A 64 -6.71 9.42 -13.87
N GLY A 65 -5.96 8.38 -14.24
CA GLY A 65 -4.52 8.48 -14.31
C GLY A 65 -3.87 7.12 -14.46
N THR A 66 -2.62 7.08 -14.03
CA THR A 66 -1.77 5.90 -14.12
C THR A 66 -1.17 5.48 -12.80
N TYR A 67 -0.91 4.19 -12.63
CA TYR A 67 -0.30 3.67 -11.41
C TYR A 67 0.81 2.65 -11.69
N ALA A 68 1.71 2.50 -10.73
CA ALA A 68 2.67 1.41 -10.65
C ALA A 68 2.58 0.77 -9.26
N GLU A 69 2.63 -0.56 -9.19
CA GLU A 69 2.74 -1.27 -7.91
C GLU A 69 3.83 -2.35 -8.00
N TYR A 70 4.69 -2.37 -6.97
CA TYR A 70 5.77 -3.33 -6.82
C TYR A 70 5.50 -4.17 -5.59
N GLY A 71 5.49 -5.50 -5.77
CA GLY A 71 5.14 -6.46 -4.72
C GLY A 71 3.65 -6.77 -4.69
N VAL A 72 3.15 -7.38 -5.76
CA VAL A 72 1.70 -7.60 -5.94
C VAL A 72 1.19 -8.97 -5.52
N GLY A 73 2.06 -9.85 -5.02
CA GLY A 73 1.73 -11.24 -4.71
C GLY A 73 1.00 -11.93 -5.88
N ASN A 74 -0.15 -12.52 -5.58
CA ASN A 74 -1.02 -13.17 -6.58
C ASN A 74 -2.02 -12.22 -7.28
N GLY A 75 -1.97 -10.92 -6.99
CA GLY A 75 -2.79 -9.90 -7.65
C GLY A 75 -4.22 -9.73 -7.12
N LEU A 76 -4.60 -10.39 -6.03
CA LEU A 76 -5.96 -10.34 -5.47
C LEU A 76 -6.13 -9.33 -4.33
N GLU A 77 -5.04 -8.83 -3.77
CA GLU A 77 -5.03 -7.89 -2.66
C GLU A 77 -3.89 -6.88 -2.88
N ASN A 78 -4.23 -5.66 -3.31
CA ASN A 78 -3.26 -4.67 -3.81
C ASN A 78 -3.76 -3.24 -3.58
N ASN A 79 -2.85 -2.32 -3.27
CA ASN A 79 -3.17 -0.91 -2.98
C ASN A 79 -3.70 -0.16 -4.22
N THR A 80 -3.33 -0.59 -5.42
CA THR A 80 -3.74 0.04 -6.69
C THR A 80 -4.92 -0.64 -7.37
N LEU A 81 -5.40 -1.78 -6.87
CA LEU A 81 -6.48 -2.51 -7.53
C LEU A 81 -7.81 -1.74 -7.51
N ILE A 82 -8.04 -0.89 -6.49
CA ILE A 82 -9.15 0.06 -6.49
C ILE A 82 -9.07 1.04 -7.67
N LEU A 83 -7.87 1.49 -8.05
CA LEU A 83 -7.67 2.39 -9.19
C LEU A 83 -7.95 1.67 -10.51
N ALA A 84 -7.51 0.42 -10.63
CA ALA A 84 -7.84 -0.42 -11.78
C ALA A 84 -9.36 -0.58 -11.93
N SER A 85 -10.08 -0.78 -10.82
CA SER A 85 -11.55 -0.87 -10.82
C SER A 85 -12.24 0.42 -11.29
N LEU A 86 -11.61 1.57 -11.07
CA LEU A 86 -12.04 2.89 -11.55
C LEU A 86 -11.55 3.19 -12.97
N GLY A 87 -10.89 2.24 -13.61
CA GLY A 87 -10.43 2.30 -14.99
C GLY A 87 -9.12 3.02 -15.23
N TRP A 88 -8.32 3.23 -14.18
CA TRP A 88 -6.95 3.70 -14.32
C TRP A 88 -6.09 2.64 -15.04
N LYS A 89 -5.05 3.12 -15.73
CA LYS A 89 -4.12 2.24 -16.45
C LYS A 89 -2.84 2.08 -15.65
N GLY A 90 -2.36 0.87 -15.43
CA GLY A 90 -1.16 0.69 -14.63
C GLY A 90 -0.29 -0.49 -15.04
N PHE A 91 0.83 -0.62 -14.34
CA PHE A 91 1.64 -1.83 -14.40
C PHE A 91 1.94 -2.35 -13.00
N TRP A 92 2.09 -3.66 -12.92
CA TRP A 92 2.45 -4.38 -11.72
C TRP A 92 3.77 -5.11 -11.92
N VAL A 93 4.57 -5.17 -10.86
CA VAL A 93 5.84 -5.90 -10.85
C VAL A 93 5.88 -6.83 -9.64
N GLY A 94 6.26 -8.09 -9.84
CA GLY A 94 6.35 -9.07 -8.75
C GLY A 94 6.88 -10.43 -9.19
N GLY A 95 7.34 -11.24 -8.25
CA GLY A 95 7.94 -12.55 -8.55
C GLY A 95 6.93 -13.69 -8.73
N GLU A 96 5.73 -13.53 -8.18
CA GLU A 96 4.72 -14.59 -8.11
C GLU A 96 3.90 -14.75 -9.40
N SER A 97 3.15 -15.85 -9.50
CA SER A 97 2.14 -15.99 -10.54
C SER A 97 0.85 -15.29 -10.08
N LEU A 98 0.24 -14.47 -10.93
CA LEU A 98 -1.09 -13.94 -10.65
C LEU A 98 -2.12 -15.08 -10.63
N ALA A 99 -3.18 -14.92 -9.83
CA ALA A 99 -4.29 -15.87 -9.74
C ALA A 99 -5.24 -15.83 -10.95
N PHE A 100 -5.00 -14.94 -11.91
CA PHE A 100 -5.81 -14.73 -13.11
C PHE A 100 -4.92 -14.37 -14.31
N ASP A 101 -5.45 -14.55 -15.52
CA ASP A 101 -4.74 -14.22 -16.75
C ASP A 101 -4.88 -12.73 -17.10
N VAL A 102 -3.75 -12.08 -17.30
CA VAL A 102 -3.64 -10.67 -17.73
C VAL A 102 -3.10 -10.54 -19.15
N SER A 103 -2.94 -11.64 -19.90
CA SER A 103 -2.41 -11.64 -21.26
C SER A 103 -3.23 -10.79 -22.24
N GLN A 104 -4.54 -10.66 -21.97
CA GLN A 104 -5.49 -9.86 -22.75
C GLN A 104 -5.91 -8.56 -22.05
N ALA A 105 -5.32 -8.24 -20.89
CA ALA A 105 -5.67 -7.03 -20.15
C ALA A 105 -5.24 -5.78 -20.95
N ARG A 106 -6.16 -4.82 -21.14
CA ARG A 106 -5.85 -3.58 -21.88
C ARG A 106 -5.36 -2.47 -20.97
N ARG A 107 -5.69 -2.54 -19.68
CA ARG A 107 -5.40 -1.50 -18.69
C ARG A 107 -4.35 -1.89 -17.65
N LEU A 108 -3.87 -3.12 -17.69
CA LEU A 108 -2.83 -3.61 -16.79
C LEU A 108 -1.72 -4.33 -17.57
N ARG A 109 -0.48 -4.00 -17.28
CA ARG A 109 0.70 -4.78 -17.68
C ARG A 109 1.33 -5.44 -16.46
N TYR A 110 1.46 -6.75 -16.46
CA TYR A 110 2.23 -7.45 -15.44
C TYR A 110 3.64 -7.75 -15.93
N LEU A 111 4.65 -7.36 -15.14
CA LEU A 111 6.06 -7.63 -15.35
C LEU A 111 6.52 -8.60 -14.25
N ARG A 112 6.54 -9.89 -14.58
CA ARG A 112 6.91 -10.92 -13.62
C ARG A 112 8.43 -11.04 -13.51
N ASP A 113 8.99 -10.58 -12.40
CA ASP A 113 10.40 -10.74 -12.06
C ASP A 113 10.64 -10.58 -10.55
N TRP A 114 11.73 -11.14 -10.05
CA TRP A 114 12.21 -10.87 -8.69
C TRP A 114 12.96 -9.54 -8.68
N ILE A 115 12.46 -8.57 -7.92
CA ILE A 115 12.97 -7.20 -7.97
C ILE A 115 14.29 -7.09 -7.18
N THR A 116 15.30 -6.52 -7.83
CA THR A 116 16.59 -6.16 -7.27
C THR A 116 16.96 -4.74 -7.71
N LEU A 117 17.95 -4.10 -7.07
CA LEU A 117 18.42 -2.78 -7.49
C LEU A 117 18.95 -2.77 -8.94
N GLU A 118 19.46 -3.92 -9.41
CA GLU A 118 20.00 -4.07 -10.76
C GLU A 118 18.92 -4.07 -11.85
N ASN A 119 17.73 -4.64 -11.58
CA ASN A 119 16.65 -4.73 -12.57
C ASN A 119 15.49 -3.75 -12.34
N LEU A 120 15.37 -3.13 -11.16
CA LEU A 120 14.25 -2.26 -10.77
C LEU A 120 13.98 -1.17 -11.81
N TYR A 121 15.01 -0.43 -12.23
CA TYR A 121 14.82 0.66 -13.18
C TYR A 121 14.46 0.15 -14.58
N HIS A 122 15.03 -0.98 -15.01
CA HIS A 122 14.66 -1.60 -16.29
C HIS A 122 13.18 -2.01 -16.31
N LEU A 123 12.71 -2.67 -15.26
CA LEU A 123 11.30 -3.06 -15.10
C LEU A 123 10.39 -1.81 -15.10
N THR A 124 10.81 -0.76 -14.40
CA THR A 124 10.10 0.52 -14.35
C THR A 124 9.99 1.15 -15.73
N LEU A 125 11.08 1.19 -16.51
CA LEU A 125 11.07 1.73 -17.88
C LEU A 125 10.13 0.94 -18.80
N GLN A 126 10.07 -0.38 -18.69
CA GLN A 126 9.11 -1.20 -19.46
C GLN A 126 7.66 -0.82 -19.11
N GLY A 127 7.36 -0.64 -17.81
CA GLY A 127 6.06 -0.20 -17.33
C GLY A 127 5.70 1.20 -17.84
N LEU A 128 6.61 2.16 -17.70
CA LEU A 128 6.44 3.53 -18.19
C LEU A 128 6.23 3.59 -19.72
N GLN A 129 6.96 2.80 -20.50
CA GLN A 129 6.77 2.69 -21.94
C GLN A 129 5.38 2.16 -22.30
N TYR A 130 4.89 1.15 -21.57
CA TYR A 130 3.52 0.65 -21.75
C TYR A 130 2.46 1.72 -21.43
N LEU A 131 2.69 2.51 -20.39
CA LEU A 131 1.81 3.61 -20.00
C LEU A 131 1.91 4.84 -20.90
N GLN A 132 3.02 5.01 -21.62
CA GLN A 132 3.36 6.19 -22.41
C GLN A 132 3.45 7.47 -21.57
N VAL A 133 4.03 7.35 -20.38
CA VAL A 133 4.20 8.46 -19.41
C VAL A 133 5.65 8.48 -18.91
N ALA A 134 6.13 9.65 -18.49
CA ALA A 134 7.45 9.78 -17.88
C ALA A 134 7.47 9.27 -16.42
N THR A 135 6.35 9.43 -15.72
CA THR A 135 6.15 8.96 -14.36
C THR A 135 4.66 8.63 -14.17
N PRO A 136 4.29 7.58 -13.40
CA PRO A 136 2.90 7.33 -13.07
C PRO A 136 2.37 8.37 -12.09
N ASP A 137 1.05 8.45 -11.90
CA ASP A 137 0.44 9.36 -10.92
C ASP A 137 0.50 8.77 -9.50
N VAL A 138 0.45 7.44 -9.37
CA VAL A 138 0.52 6.70 -8.11
C VAL A 138 1.61 5.63 -8.19
N VAL A 139 2.44 5.54 -7.17
CA VAL A 139 3.36 4.41 -6.99
C VAL A 139 3.11 3.77 -5.62
N SER A 140 2.94 2.46 -5.58
CA SER A 140 2.89 1.67 -4.35
C SER A 140 4.08 0.70 -4.30
N LEU A 141 4.77 0.61 -3.16
CA LEU A 141 5.81 -0.38 -2.90
C LEU A 141 5.52 -1.12 -1.59
N ASP A 142 5.40 -2.44 -1.69
CA ASP A 142 5.19 -3.34 -0.56
C ASP A 142 5.86 -4.69 -0.86
N LEU A 143 7.14 -4.82 -0.50
CA LEU A 143 8.02 -5.95 -0.84
C LEU A 143 8.57 -6.67 0.40
N ASP A 144 8.01 -6.38 1.57
CA ASP A 144 8.34 -6.98 2.87
C ASP A 144 9.86 -6.96 3.18
N GLY A 145 10.60 -5.90 2.81
CA GLY A 145 12.06 -5.91 2.97
C GLY A 145 12.81 -4.70 2.43
N ASN A 146 13.23 -4.77 1.15
CA ASN A 146 14.17 -3.81 0.56
C ASN A 146 13.54 -2.46 0.15
N ASP A 147 12.31 -2.20 0.60
CA ASP A 147 11.42 -1.10 0.20
C ASP A 147 12.11 0.26 0.18
N TYR A 148 12.86 0.59 1.24
CA TYR A 148 13.59 1.85 1.33
C TYR A 148 14.59 2.03 0.18
N HIS A 149 15.37 0.99 -0.14
CA HIS A 149 16.39 1.05 -1.19
C HIS A 149 15.77 1.19 -2.56
N PHE A 150 14.64 0.52 -2.78
CA PHE A 150 13.90 0.61 -4.04
C PHE A 150 13.24 1.98 -4.21
N VAL A 151 12.60 2.51 -3.15
CA VAL A 151 12.07 3.89 -3.15
C VAL A 151 13.18 4.90 -3.45
N GLU A 152 14.33 4.80 -2.77
CA GLU A 152 15.47 5.69 -3.01
C GLU A 152 15.95 5.61 -4.46
N ALA A 153 16.09 4.41 -5.01
CA ALA A 153 16.50 4.21 -6.40
C ALA A 153 15.50 4.82 -7.40
N LEU A 154 14.20 4.61 -7.21
CA LEU A 154 13.16 5.21 -8.05
C LEU A 154 13.18 6.74 -8.01
N LEU A 155 13.31 7.33 -6.81
CA LEU A 155 13.40 8.77 -6.63
C LEU A 155 14.64 9.36 -7.34
N ARG A 156 15.80 8.69 -7.23
CA ARG A 156 17.05 9.09 -7.91
C ARG A 156 16.95 9.02 -9.44
N GLU A 157 16.16 8.09 -9.96
CA GLU A 157 15.85 7.97 -11.39
C GLU A 157 14.67 8.86 -11.84
N SER A 158 14.29 9.86 -11.03
CA SER A 158 13.23 10.84 -11.33
C SER A 158 11.83 10.24 -11.53
N VAL A 159 11.53 9.09 -10.92
CA VAL A 159 10.17 8.57 -10.81
C VAL A 159 9.47 9.34 -9.69
N LEU A 160 8.75 10.40 -10.06
CA LEU A 160 8.17 11.39 -9.15
C LEU A 160 6.63 11.48 -9.29
N PRO A 161 5.87 10.46 -8.85
CA PRO A 161 4.41 10.43 -8.86
C PRO A 161 3.77 11.51 -7.98
N SER A 162 2.47 11.73 -8.18
CA SER A 162 1.70 12.62 -7.30
C SER A 162 1.47 12.01 -5.91
N LEU A 163 1.45 10.68 -5.82
CA LEU A 163 1.28 9.91 -4.59
C LEU A 163 2.23 8.70 -4.55
N PHE A 164 2.97 8.58 -3.45
CA PHE A 164 3.64 7.34 -3.05
C PHE A 164 2.89 6.67 -1.89
N ILE A 165 2.77 5.35 -1.96
CA ILE A 165 2.32 4.47 -0.87
C ILE A 165 3.47 3.51 -0.60
N VAL A 166 3.95 3.46 0.64
CA VAL A 166 5.09 2.60 1.00
C VAL A 166 4.79 1.84 2.28
N GLU A 167 5.17 0.57 2.31
CA GLU A 167 5.18 -0.20 3.55
C GLU A 167 6.28 0.34 4.48
N TYR A 168 5.95 0.58 5.74
CA TYR A 168 6.92 0.95 6.77
C TYR A 168 6.84 0.02 7.98
N ASN A 169 7.98 -0.17 8.63
CA ASN A 169 8.07 -0.96 9.83
C ASN A 169 7.63 -0.13 11.04
N ALA A 170 6.37 -0.29 11.43
CA ALA A 170 5.76 0.47 12.51
C ALA A 170 6.34 0.18 13.90
N LYS A 171 7.13 -0.88 14.09
CA LYS A 171 7.83 -1.14 15.35
C LYS A 171 8.68 0.06 15.81
N PHE A 172 9.23 0.81 14.86
CA PHE A 172 10.10 1.94 15.14
C PHE A 172 9.30 3.24 15.32
N ILE A 173 8.97 3.55 16.58
CA ILE A 173 8.30 4.80 16.96
C ILE A 173 9.20 5.99 16.60
N PRO A 174 8.71 7.03 15.90
CA PRO A 174 9.47 8.24 15.65
C PRO A 174 10.02 8.90 16.94
N PRO A 175 11.23 9.48 16.93
CA PRO A 175 12.10 9.72 15.78
C PRO A 175 13.09 8.57 15.52
N THR A 176 12.80 7.34 15.93
CA THR A 176 13.70 6.21 15.70
C THR A 176 13.93 6.02 14.21
N ARG A 177 15.19 6.02 13.78
CA ARG A 177 15.61 5.74 12.41
C ARG A 177 16.12 4.30 12.31
N PHE A 178 15.52 3.53 11.42
CA PHE A 178 15.94 2.18 11.05
C PHE A 178 15.77 1.98 9.54
N VAL A 179 16.73 1.32 8.92
CA VAL A 179 16.68 0.86 7.53
C VAL A 179 17.33 -0.51 7.51
N MET A 180 16.61 -1.53 7.04
CA MET A 180 17.19 -2.86 6.84
C MET A 180 18.30 -2.76 5.77
N PRO A 181 19.50 -3.33 5.98
CA PRO A 181 20.53 -3.43 4.93
C PRO A 181 19.99 -4.12 3.68
N TYR A 182 20.36 -3.61 2.51
CA TYR A 182 19.94 -4.20 1.24
C TYR A 182 20.40 -5.66 1.12
N ASN A 183 19.49 -6.53 0.71
CA ASN A 183 19.79 -7.93 0.41
C ASN A 183 18.95 -8.38 -0.79
N ALA A 184 19.59 -8.52 -1.96
CA ALA A 184 18.93 -8.87 -3.22
C ALA A 184 18.15 -10.19 -3.18
N THR A 185 18.45 -11.10 -2.25
CA THR A 185 17.77 -12.39 -2.09
C THR A 185 16.92 -12.46 -0.83
N HIS A 186 16.62 -11.31 -0.21
CA HIS A 186 15.81 -11.27 1.01
C HIS A 186 14.43 -11.87 0.78
N GLN A 187 14.07 -12.83 1.61
CA GLN A 187 12.70 -13.33 1.72
C GLN A 187 12.27 -13.09 3.15
N TRP A 188 11.13 -12.45 3.33
CA TRP A 188 10.61 -12.19 4.65
C TRP A 188 10.32 -13.51 5.38
N ASP A 189 10.81 -13.62 6.60
CA ASP A 189 10.67 -14.81 7.45
C ASP A 189 9.52 -14.69 8.46
N GLY A 190 8.71 -13.63 8.35
CA GLY A 190 7.63 -13.32 9.29
C GLY A 190 8.09 -12.57 10.55
N SER A 191 9.37 -12.23 10.66
CA SER A 191 9.90 -11.47 11.80
C SER A 191 9.68 -9.96 11.64
N ASP A 192 10.05 -9.18 12.67
CA ASP A 192 10.03 -7.73 12.61
C ASP A 192 11.26 -7.11 11.91
N TYR A 193 12.10 -7.93 11.26
CA TYR A 193 13.27 -7.51 10.51
C TYR A 193 12.96 -7.34 9.02
N TYR A 194 12.34 -6.21 8.69
CA TYR A 194 11.97 -5.84 7.32
C TYR A 194 11.90 -4.30 7.18
N GLY A 195 11.94 -3.83 5.94
CA GLY A 195 11.61 -2.46 5.56
C GLY A 195 12.48 -1.39 6.24
N ALA A 196 11.83 -0.26 6.51
CA ALA A 196 12.42 0.88 7.20
C ALA A 196 11.41 1.56 8.12
N SER A 197 11.92 2.28 9.12
CA SER A 197 11.10 3.12 10.01
C SER A 197 10.41 4.25 9.24
N LEU A 198 9.27 4.73 9.76
CA LEU A 198 8.59 5.91 9.23
C LEU A 198 9.51 7.14 9.17
N THR A 199 10.34 7.35 10.20
CA THR A 199 11.34 8.44 10.24
C THR A 199 12.27 8.39 9.03
N ALA A 200 12.78 7.21 8.68
CA ALA A 200 13.70 7.05 7.56
C ALA A 200 13.04 7.43 6.23
N PHE A 201 11.80 6.99 6.00
CA PHE A 201 11.04 7.39 4.81
C PHE A 201 10.75 8.88 4.78
N VAL A 202 10.33 9.48 5.90
CA VAL A 202 10.08 10.93 5.98
C VAL A 202 11.33 11.74 5.62
N GLU A 203 12.49 11.34 6.12
CA GLU A 203 13.77 12.00 5.79
C GLU A 203 14.09 11.84 4.30
N LEU A 204 14.00 10.62 3.75
CA LEU A 204 14.25 10.36 2.33
C LEU A 204 13.30 11.16 1.43
N PHE A 205 12.00 11.06 1.64
CA PHE A 205 11.00 11.73 0.81
C PHE A 205 11.13 13.26 0.85
N LYS A 206 11.51 13.82 2.00
CA LYS A 206 11.73 15.26 2.15
C LYS A 206 12.86 15.76 1.25
N GLU A 207 13.93 14.98 1.04
CA GLU A 207 15.03 15.34 0.13
C GLU A 207 14.55 15.49 -1.33
N PHE A 208 13.49 14.79 -1.70
CA PHE A 208 12.91 14.80 -3.05
C PHE A 208 11.62 15.64 -3.15
N GLY A 209 11.34 16.50 -2.17
CA GLY A 209 10.20 17.40 -2.20
C GLY A 209 8.85 16.72 -1.96
N TYR A 210 8.83 15.69 -1.11
CA TYR A 210 7.60 15.04 -0.65
C TYR A 210 7.40 15.23 0.85
N ARG A 211 6.15 15.06 1.28
CA ARG A 211 5.75 15.02 2.69
C ARG A 211 4.82 13.86 2.98
N LEU A 212 4.95 13.35 4.20
CA LEU A 212 3.99 12.42 4.77
C LEU A 212 2.64 13.11 4.97
N VAL A 213 1.57 12.45 4.57
CA VAL A 213 0.19 12.91 4.82
C VAL A 213 -0.64 11.93 5.64
N CYS A 214 -0.34 10.63 5.62
CA CYS A 214 -1.12 9.65 6.37
C CYS A 214 -0.31 8.37 6.64
N CYS A 215 -0.66 7.67 7.71
CA CYS A 215 -0.41 6.24 7.88
C CYS A 215 -1.78 5.57 8.05
N ASN A 216 -1.99 4.40 7.44
CA ASN A 216 -3.29 3.74 7.48
C ASN A 216 -3.65 3.35 8.94
N ALA A 217 -4.88 3.65 9.37
CA ALA A 217 -5.22 3.65 10.79
C ALA A 217 -5.50 2.24 11.33
N GLN A 218 -5.84 1.29 10.45
CA GLN A 218 -6.16 -0.07 10.82
C GLN A 218 -4.95 -0.82 11.36
N THR A 219 -3.87 -0.87 10.57
CA THR A 219 -2.67 -1.67 10.88
C THR A 219 -1.42 -0.84 11.12
N GLY A 220 -1.35 0.38 10.56
CA GLY A 220 -0.11 1.15 10.53
C GLY A 220 0.96 0.50 9.67
N SER A 221 0.58 -0.15 8.56
CA SER A 221 1.53 -0.81 7.64
C SER A 221 1.99 0.13 6.54
N ASN A 222 1.08 0.96 6.00
CA ASN A 222 1.31 1.78 4.83
C ASN A 222 1.35 3.27 5.17
N ALA A 223 2.33 3.98 4.61
CA ALA A 223 2.50 5.42 4.70
C ALA A 223 2.30 6.09 3.34
N PHE A 224 1.64 7.25 3.35
CA PHE A 224 1.23 7.98 2.16
C PHE A 224 2.01 9.29 2.04
N PHE A 225 2.66 9.50 0.92
CA PHE A 225 3.47 10.69 0.64
C PHE A 225 3.00 11.41 -0.61
N VAL A 226 2.87 12.73 -0.52
CA VAL A 226 2.50 13.60 -1.66
C VAL A 226 3.58 14.65 -1.88
N LYS A 227 3.61 15.25 -3.06
CA LYS A 227 4.53 16.35 -3.36
C LYS A 227 4.29 17.53 -2.42
N GLU A 228 5.36 18.15 -1.94
CA GLU A 228 5.31 19.31 -1.03
C GLU A 228 4.57 20.49 -1.66
N GLU A 229 4.62 20.65 -2.99
CA GLU A 229 3.86 21.68 -3.72
C GLU A 229 2.33 21.54 -3.54
N ALA A 230 1.85 20.33 -3.23
CA ALA A 230 0.44 20.05 -2.95
C ALA A 230 0.08 20.26 -1.47
N ALA A 231 1.01 20.65 -0.59
CA ALA A 231 0.81 20.75 0.86
C ALA A 231 -0.41 21.60 1.27
N GLY A 232 -0.74 22.64 0.48
CA GLY A 232 -1.93 23.48 0.72
C GLY A 232 -3.25 22.71 0.69
N LEU A 233 -3.32 21.60 -0.04
CA LEU A 233 -4.50 20.71 -0.13
C LEU A 233 -4.63 19.78 1.09
N PHE A 234 -3.61 19.76 1.95
CA PHE A 234 -3.49 18.92 3.14
C PHE A 234 -3.18 19.75 4.39
N ALA A 235 -3.60 21.02 4.42
CA ALA A 235 -3.34 21.94 5.54
C ALA A 235 -3.99 21.50 6.87
N ASP A 236 -5.00 20.62 6.81
CA ASP A 236 -5.68 19.99 7.94
C ASP A 236 -4.94 18.77 8.50
N VAL A 237 -3.90 18.28 7.82
CA VAL A 237 -3.07 17.16 8.28
C VAL A 237 -2.06 17.67 9.33
N PRO A 238 -1.90 16.96 10.47
CA PRO A 238 -0.89 17.31 11.47
C PRO A 238 0.52 17.42 10.88
N GLN A 239 1.34 18.33 11.40
CA GLN A 239 2.74 18.47 10.95
C GLN A 239 3.71 17.60 11.75
N ASN A 240 3.36 17.29 13.00
CA ASN A 240 4.18 16.44 13.85
C ASN A 240 4.00 14.98 13.41
N ILE A 241 5.11 14.32 13.09
CA ILE A 241 5.13 12.91 12.66
C ILE A 241 4.45 11.98 13.67
N MET A 242 4.52 12.27 14.97
CA MET A 242 3.87 11.47 16.01
C MET A 242 2.34 11.52 15.98
N ASP A 243 1.76 12.59 15.42
CA ASP A 243 0.31 12.72 15.26
C ASP A 243 -0.20 12.06 13.96
N ILE A 244 0.71 11.59 13.11
CA ILE A 244 0.43 10.83 11.88
C ILE A 244 0.76 9.33 12.07
N TYR A 245 1.83 9.03 12.79
CA TYR A 245 2.31 7.68 13.05
C TYR A 245 1.22 6.78 13.65
N VAL A 246 1.15 5.56 13.14
CA VAL A 246 0.30 4.49 13.66
C VAL A 246 1.18 3.34 14.12
N GLU A 247 0.96 2.89 15.35
CA GLU A 247 1.66 1.75 15.95
C GLU A 247 1.28 0.42 15.25
N PRO A 248 2.13 -0.62 15.32
CA PRO A 248 1.88 -1.87 14.60
C PRO A 248 0.66 -2.58 15.17
N ARG A 249 -0.36 -2.77 14.33
CA ARG A 249 -1.63 -3.43 14.67
C ARG A 249 -1.99 -4.46 13.61
N PHE A 250 -1.12 -5.43 13.38
CA PHE A 250 -1.24 -6.45 12.32
C PHE A 250 -2.36 -7.49 12.53
N TYR A 251 -3.38 -7.16 13.33
CA TYR A 251 -4.58 -7.97 13.44
C TYR A 251 -5.44 -7.75 12.21
N LEU A 252 -5.49 -8.77 11.34
CA LEU A 252 -6.30 -8.76 10.13
C LEU A 252 -7.67 -9.36 10.39
N TYR A 253 -8.67 -8.92 9.62
CA TYR A 253 -9.98 -9.58 9.58
C TYR A 253 -9.81 -11.02 9.12
N ARG A 254 -10.45 -11.97 9.81
CA ARG A 254 -10.49 -13.37 9.37
C ARG A 254 -11.45 -13.54 8.19
N LYS A 255 -12.53 -12.77 8.18
CA LYS A 255 -13.47 -12.68 7.08
C LYS A 255 -13.92 -11.24 6.88
N TYR A 256 -13.58 -10.67 5.74
CA TYR A 256 -14.10 -9.38 5.31
C TYR A 256 -14.92 -9.58 4.03
N GLY A 257 -16.24 -9.44 4.13
CA GLY A 257 -17.15 -9.69 3.01
C GLY A 257 -17.08 -11.13 2.46
N HIS A 258 -17.18 -11.25 1.13
CA HIS A 258 -16.96 -12.51 0.40
C HIS A 258 -15.51 -12.62 -0.04
N PRO A 259 -14.96 -13.85 -0.18
CA PRO A 259 -13.62 -14.04 -0.74
C PRO A 259 -13.49 -13.38 -2.12
N VAL A 260 -12.32 -12.76 -2.37
CA VAL A 260 -12.03 -12.13 -3.67
C VAL A 260 -12.01 -13.21 -4.75
N SER A 261 -12.76 -12.97 -5.83
CA SER A 261 -12.80 -13.85 -7.00
C SER A 261 -11.78 -13.38 -8.04
N PRO A 262 -10.89 -14.28 -8.52
CA PRO A 262 -9.99 -13.95 -9.64
C PRO A 262 -10.74 -13.50 -10.90
N GLN A 263 -11.96 -14.00 -11.14
CA GLN A 263 -12.80 -13.59 -12.25
C GLN A 263 -13.29 -12.14 -12.10
N THR A 264 -13.62 -11.71 -10.87
CA THR A 264 -13.95 -10.31 -10.60
C THR A 264 -12.75 -9.42 -10.92
N VAL A 265 -11.56 -9.75 -10.42
CA VAL A 265 -10.35 -8.94 -10.65
C VAL A 265 -10.00 -8.90 -12.13
N ALA A 266 -10.04 -10.04 -12.82
CA ALA A 266 -9.79 -10.12 -14.27
C ALA A 266 -10.72 -9.20 -15.08
N ALA A 267 -12.00 -9.09 -14.70
CA ALA A 267 -12.95 -8.21 -15.38
C ALA A 267 -12.65 -6.71 -15.16
N LEU A 268 -12.04 -6.34 -14.03
CA LEU A 268 -11.69 -4.95 -13.71
C LEU A 268 -10.48 -4.46 -14.49
N VAL A 269 -9.50 -5.34 -14.75
CA VAL A 269 -8.23 -4.99 -15.40
C VAL A 269 -8.24 -5.14 -16.93
N GLN A 270 -9.31 -5.75 -17.47
CA GLN A 270 -9.55 -5.87 -18.91
C GLN A 270 -9.56 -4.53 -19.65
#